data_AF-Q65D93-F1
#
_entry.id   AF-Q65D93-F1
#
_cell.length_a   1.000
_cell.length_b   1.000
_cell.length_c   1.000
_cell.angle_alpha   90.00
_cell.angle_beta   90.00
_cell.angle_gamma   90.00
#
_symmetry.space_group_name_H-M   'P 1'
#
loop_
_entity.id
_entity.type
_entity.pdbx_description
1 polymer ?
#
loop_
_entity_poly.entity_id
_entity_poly.type
_entity_poly.pdbx_seq_one_letter_code
_entity_poly.pdbx_strand_id
1 'polypeptide(L)'
;MTKSQYFFKLHPLMVPAGWKVKENHLYQKPIRDPRHTLLILENESCGKMVQVEYAGELKYVIRMQNADQSKVSEDSDAPYEQLIERLEDLMRASDGARNLLRLRIPAGWTVAHHSLTDTNPDELAPDSKAWLSDFKRDLLKLRHDEERLLLDVEWYPECSPAGHYALKLIKNGNWDSPLEDMLCIHPKELAYEINAVLKKTCEHQYVDETGA
;
A
#
# COMPACT_ATOMS: atom_id res chain seq x y z
N MET A 1 4.22 3.15 -23.30
CA MET A 1 4.83 3.73 -22.08
C MET A 1 4.76 2.69 -20.98
N THR A 2 5.81 2.47 -20.19
CA THR A 2 5.88 1.37 -19.22
C THR A 2 5.24 1.77 -17.88
N LYS A 3 4.61 0.80 -17.19
CA LYS A 3 3.96 1.03 -15.88
C LYS A 3 4.92 1.64 -14.85
N SER A 4 6.21 1.33 -14.93
CA SER A 4 7.22 1.80 -13.98
C SER A 4 7.54 3.29 -14.03
N GLN A 5 7.43 3.94 -15.19
CA GLN A 5 7.69 5.38 -15.37
C GLN A 5 6.68 6.27 -14.61
N TYR A 6 5.55 5.69 -14.23
CA TYR A 6 4.47 6.39 -13.54
C TYR A 6 4.34 6.00 -12.07
N PHE A 7 5.14 5.04 -11.59
CA PHE A 7 5.07 4.54 -10.21
C PHE A 7 5.17 5.67 -9.18
N PHE A 8 6.21 6.50 -9.24
CA PHE A 8 6.39 7.61 -8.30
C PHE A 8 5.34 8.73 -8.47
N LYS A 9 4.57 8.72 -9.56
CA LYS A 9 3.45 9.63 -9.77
C LYS A 9 2.17 9.16 -9.08
N LEU A 10 2.07 7.87 -8.72
CA LEU A 10 0.94 7.36 -7.94
C LEU A 10 0.79 8.14 -6.65
N HIS A 11 -0.46 8.29 -6.23
CA HIS A 11 -0.81 8.81 -4.93
C HIS A 11 -0.45 7.76 -3.88
N PRO A 12 0.28 8.13 -2.81
CA PRO A 12 0.39 7.26 -1.66
C PRO A 12 -0.98 7.21 -0.98
N LEU A 13 -1.42 6.00 -0.65
CA LEU A 13 -2.70 5.73 0.00
C LEU A 13 -2.45 4.93 1.27
N MET A 14 -3.22 5.22 2.30
CA MET A 14 -3.37 4.31 3.42
C MET A 14 -4.38 3.24 3.01
N VAL A 15 -3.86 2.06 2.65
CA VAL A 15 -4.67 0.90 2.28
C VAL A 15 -4.68 -0.06 3.46
N PRO A 16 -5.84 -0.30 4.12
CA PRO A 16 -5.92 -1.24 5.24
C PRO A 16 -5.61 -2.68 4.83
N ALA A 17 -5.35 -3.53 5.82
CA ALA A 17 -5.22 -4.96 5.59
C ALA A 17 -6.50 -5.56 4.97
N GLY A 18 -6.33 -6.60 4.15
CA GLY A 18 -7.39 -7.30 3.43
C GLY A 18 -7.72 -6.73 2.06
N TRP A 19 -7.18 -5.57 1.68
CA TRP A 19 -7.43 -4.96 0.37
C TRP A 19 -6.36 -5.34 -0.67
N LYS A 20 -6.82 -5.77 -1.84
CA LYS A 20 -6.05 -6.04 -3.05
C LYS A 20 -6.19 -4.90 -4.04
N VAL A 21 -5.07 -4.43 -4.56
CA VAL A 21 -5.02 -3.41 -5.62
C VAL A 21 -5.18 -4.10 -6.97
N LYS A 22 -6.36 -3.95 -7.59
CA LYS A 22 -6.64 -4.54 -8.92
C LYS A 22 -6.21 -3.61 -10.05
N GLU A 23 -6.40 -2.31 -9.86
CA GLU A 23 -5.98 -1.27 -10.79
C GLU A 23 -5.57 -0.03 -9.99
N ASN A 24 -4.47 0.64 -10.37
CA ASN A 24 -4.05 1.89 -9.75
C ASN A 24 -3.37 2.84 -10.74
N HIS A 25 -4.11 3.87 -11.09
CA HIS A 25 -3.76 5.02 -11.92
C HIS A 25 -4.12 6.33 -11.21
N LEU A 26 -4.30 6.28 -9.88
CA LEU A 26 -4.59 7.46 -9.08
C LEU A 26 -3.29 8.25 -8.89
N TYR A 27 -3.06 9.26 -9.71
CA TYR A 27 -1.82 10.04 -9.70
C TYR A 27 -1.94 11.34 -8.87
N GLN A 28 -0.84 11.78 -8.25
CA GLN A 28 -0.74 13.03 -7.47
C GLN A 28 -0.88 14.31 -8.30
N LYS A 29 -0.87 14.19 -9.61
CA LYS A 29 -1.24 15.28 -10.52
C LYS A 29 -2.14 14.67 -11.58
N PRO A 30 -3.23 15.35 -11.97
CA PRO A 30 -4.01 14.94 -13.13
C PRO A 30 -3.08 14.83 -14.32
N ILE A 31 -2.80 13.59 -14.72
CA ILE A 31 -2.12 13.33 -15.99
C ILE A 31 -3.23 13.37 -17.03
N ARG A 32 -2.92 13.79 -18.26
CA ARG A 32 -3.84 13.60 -19.40
C ARG A 32 -3.96 12.10 -19.65
N ASP A 33 -4.81 11.45 -18.88
CA ASP A 33 -5.12 10.04 -18.95
C ASP A 33 -6.59 9.94 -19.37
N PRO A 34 -6.90 9.33 -20.54
CA PRO A 34 -8.28 9.19 -20.99
C PRO A 34 -9.08 8.18 -20.17
N ARG A 35 -8.46 7.50 -19.19
CA ARG A 35 -9.13 6.53 -18.33
C ARG A 35 -10.22 7.18 -17.50
N HIS A 36 -11.39 6.57 -17.57
CA HIS A 36 -12.48 6.91 -16.68
C HIS A 36 -12.26 6.29 -15.30
N THR A 37 -11.84 5.03 -15.23
CA THR A 37 -11.53 4.33 -13.96
C THR A 37 -10.06 4.49 -13.60
N LEU A 38 -9.80 4.95 -12.37
CA LEU A 38 -8.46 5.28 -11.89
C LEU A 38 -7.97 4.34 -10.80
N LEU A 39 -8.85 3.78 -9.98
CA LEU A 39 -8.48 2.87 -8.90
C LEU A 39 -9.56 1.81 -8.76
N ILE A 40 -9.13 0.56 -8.60
CA ILE A 40 -10.00 -0.55 -8.20
C ILE A 40 -9.30 -1.30 -7.06
N LEU A 41 -9.98 -1.37 -5.93
CA LEU A 41 -9.57 -2.16 -4.76
C LEU A 41 -10.62 -3.22 -4.46
N GLU A 42 -10.17 -4.41 -4.08
CA GLU A 42 -11.02 -5.55 -3.71
C GLU A 42 -10.65 -6.01 -2.30
N ASN A 43 -11.61 -6.07 -1.38
CA ASN A 43 -11.37 -6.63 -0.06
C ASN A 43 -11.56 -8.16 -0.11
N GLU A 44 -10.47 -8.92 0.04
CA GLU A 44 -10.48 -10.38 -0.09
C GLU A 44 -11.34 -11.07 0.98
N SER A 45 -11.55 -10.44 2.14
CA SER A 45 -12.28 -11.06 3.27
C SER A 45 -13.80 -10.89 3.18
N CYS A 46 -14.27 -9.75 2.66
CA CYS A 46 -15.71 -9.43 2.61
C CYS A 46 -16.26 -9.25 1.19
N GLY A 47 -15.41 -9.35 0.16
CA GLY A 47 -15.80 -9.20 -1.24
C GLY A 47 -16.23 -7.78 -1.63
N LYS A 48 -16.03 -6.78 -0.76
CA LYS A 48 -16.31 -5.38 -1.09
C LYS A 48 -15.32 -4.86 -2.12
N MET A 49 -15.83 -4.09 -3.05
CA MET A 49 -15.06 -3.40 -4.08
C MET A 49 -15.12 -1.90 -3.84
N VAL A 50 -13.99 -1.22 -3.98
CA VAL A 50 -13.92 0.25 -4.05
C VAL A 50 -13.39 0.64 -5.42
N GLN A 51 -14.10 1.56 -6.08
CA GLN A 51 -13.74 2.07 -7.40
C GLN A 51 -13.70 3.59 -7.37
N VAL A 52 -12.67 4.17 -7.98
CA VAL A 52 -12.55 5.62 -8.19
C VAL A 52 -12.58 5.92 -9.68
N GLU A 53 -13.47 6.82 -10.09
CA GLU A 53 -13.60 7.28 -11.46
C GLU A 53 -13.38 8.79 -11.58
N TYR A 54 -12.82 9.24 -12.70
CA TYR A 54 -12.71 10.66 -13.03
C TYR A 54 -14.02 11.17 -13.63
N ALA A 55 -14.61 12.19 -13.00
CA ALA A 55 -15.88 12.79 -13.41
C ALA A 55 -15.75 14.06 -14.27
N GLY A 56 -14.52 14.52 -14.53
CA GLY A 56 -14.27 15.83 -15.16
C GLY A 56 -13.99 16.93 -14.13
N GLU A 57 -13.43 18.06 -14.58
CA GLU A 57 -13.23 19.27 -13.75
C GLU A 57 -12.57 19.03 -12.38
N LEU A 58 -11.60 18.09 -12.30
CA LEU A 58 -10.95 17.70 -11.04
C LEU A 58 -11.90 17.14 -9.97
N LYS A 59 -13.03 16.56 -10.41
CA LYS A 59 -14.00 15.84 -9.59
C LYS A 59 -13.92 14.35 -9.86
N TYR A 60 -14.30 13.57 -8.86
CA TYR A 60 -14.19 12.13 -8.86
C TYR A 60 -15.45 11.48 -8.30
N VAL A 61 -15.74 10.29 -8.79
CA VAL A 61 -16.75 9.41 -8.20
C VAL A 61 -16.03 8.33 -7.41
N ILE A 62 -16.38 8.16 -6.13
CA ILE A 62 -15.90 7.06 -5.29
C ILE A 62 -17.09 6.13 -5.04
N ARG A 63 -17.02 4.88 -5.49
CA ARG A 63 -18.07 3.87 -5.28
C ARG A 63 -17.57 2.75 -4.37
N MET A 64 -18.42 2.31 -3.46
CA MET A 64 -18.28 1.02 -2.79
C MET A 64 -19.43 0.10 -3.21
N GLN A 65 -19.08 -1.13 -3.57
CA GLN A 65 -20.02 -2.16 -3.99
C GLN A 65 -19.71 -3.47 -3.30
N ASN A 66 -20.69 -4.36 -3.18
CA ASN A 66 -20.45 -5.75 -2.78
C ASN A 66 -19.98 -6.57 -3.99
N ALA A 67 -19.61 -7.84 -3.76
CA ALA A 67 -19.18 -8.76 -4.80
C ALA A 67 -20.26 -9.00 -5.88
N ASP A 68 -21.54 -8.88 -5.52
CA ASP A 68 -22.68 -8.97 -6.44
C ASP A 68 -22.98 -7.64 -7.18
N GLN A 69 -22.09 -6.66 -7.07
CA GLN A 69 -22.21 -5.30 -7.64
C GLN A 69 -23.34 -4.45 -7.04
N SER A 70 -24.02 -4.92 -5.99
CA SER A 70 -24.96 -4.08 -5.27
C SER A 70 -24.24 -2.88 -4.65
N LYS A 71 -24.83 -1.69 -4.84
CA LYS A 71 -24.28 -0.42 -4.34
C LYS A 71 -24.34 -0.39 -2.82
N VAL A 72 -23.18 -0.18 -2.18
CA VAL A 72 -23.06 0.05 -0.73
C VAL A 72 -23.06 1.55 -0.45
N SER A 73 -22.21 2.30 -1.14
CA SER A 73 -22.14 3.76 -1.05
C SER A 73 -21.59 4.37 -2.33
N GLU A 74 -21.84 5.64 -2.53
CA GLU A 74 -21.26 6.42 -3.63
C GLU A 74 -21.13 7.88 -3.19
N ASP A 75 -19.96 8.44 -3.48
CA ASP A 75 -19.71 9.87 -3.45
C ASP A 75 -19.47 10.32 -4.89
N SER A 76 -20.44 11.03 -5.47
CA SER A 76 -20.46 11.35 -6.90
C SER A 76 -19.76 12.65 -7.27
N ASP A 77 -19.29 13.43 -6.28
CA ASP A 77 -18.72 14.76 -6.52
C ASP A 77 -17.56 15.06 -5.57
N ALA A 78 -16.68 14.08 -5.36
CA ALA A 78 -15.49 14.26 -4.52
C ALA A 78 -14.51 15.23 -5.22
N PRO A 79 -14.23 16.42 -4.66
CA PRO A 79 -13.23 17.32 -5.23
C PRO A 79 -11.84 16.72 -5.03
N TYR A 80 -10.92 17.00 -5.96
CA TYR A 80 -9.54 16.51 -5.92
C TYR A 80 -8.86 16.65 -4.55
N GLU A 81 -9.05 17.81 -3.89
CA GLU A 81 -8.42 18.13 -2.60
C GLU A 81 -8.88 17.22 -1.45
N GLN A 82 -10.08 16.63 -1.56
CA GLN A 82 -10.67 15.77 -0.52
C GLN A 82 -10.70 14.29 -0.92
N LEU A 83 -10.30 13.97 -2.16
CA LEU A 83 -10.39 12.63 -2.74
C LEU A 83 -9.76 11.56 -1.85
N ILE A 84 -8.56 11.82 -1.35
CA ILE A 84 -7.77 10.85 -0.61
C ILE A 84 -8.37 10.59 0.76
N GLU A 85 -8.74 11.64 1.49
CA GLU A 85 -9.37 11.53 2.80
C GLU A 85 -10.69 10.76 2.70
N ARG A 86 -11.56 11.13 1.75
CA ARG A 86 -12.85 10.45 1.55
C ARG A 86 -12.68 8.99 1.13
N LEU A 87 -11.71 8.68 0.28
CA LEU A 87 -11.39 7.32 -0.12
C LEU A 87 -10.86 6.48 1.06
N GLU A 88 -9.94 7.04 1.84
CA GLU A 88 -9.35 6.38 3.01
C GLU A 88 -10.38 6.11 4.11
N ASP A 89 -11.26 7.08 4.38
CA ASP A 89 -12.36 6.94 5.33
C ASP A 89 -13.33 5.84 4.91
N LEU A 90 -13.64 5.77 3.61
CA LEU A 90 -14.48 4.72 3.06
C LEU A 90 -13.88 3.32 3.27
N MET A 91 -12.56 3.16 3.14
CA MET A 91 -11.88 1.87 3.32
C MET A 91 -11.74 1.44 4.79
N ARG A 92 -11.69 2.40 5.73
CA ARG A 92 -11.31 2.18 7.14
C ARG A 92 -12.36 1.46 7.99
N ALA A 93 -13.54 1.13 7.46
CA ALA A 93 -14.70 0.67 8.24
C ALA A 93 -14.52 -0.68 9.01
N SER A 94 -13.66 -0.72 10.04
CA SER A 94 -13.66 -1.59 11.23
C SER A 94 -12.39 -1.49 12.08
N ASP A 95 -11.27 -0.95 11.58
CA ASP A 95 -9.99 -0.94 12.31
C ASP A 95 -9.62 0.50 12.70
N GLY A 96 -9.21 0.69 13.96
CA GLY A 96 -9.17 2.00 14.62
C GLY A 96 -8.37 3.11 13.91
N ALA A 97 -8.45 4.32 14.46
CA ALA A 97 -7.87 5.56 13.93
C ALA A 97 -6.32 5.64 13.91
N ARG A 98 -5.61 4.52 13.68
CA ARG A 98 -4.15 4.57 13.51
C ARG A 98 -3.83 5.23 12.17
N ASN A 99 -2.93 6.20 12.21
CA ASN A 99 -2.38 6.85 11.02
C ASN A 99 -1.31 5.93 10.43
N LEU A 100 -1.71 5.04 9.53
CA LEU A 100 -0.76 4.12 8.88
C LEU A 100 0.06 4.87 7.84
N LEU A 101 1.28 4.41 7.60
CA LEU A 101 2.14 4.92 6.56
C LEU A 101 1.44 4.79 5.19
N ARG A 102 1.27 5.90 4.47
CA ARG A 102 0.68 5.87 3.12
C ARG A 102 1.69 5.33 2.11
N LEU A 103 1.30 4.33 1.32
CA LEU A 103 2.17 3.62 0.38
C LEU A 103 1.69 3.76 -1.06
N ARG A 104 2.61 3.74 -2.03
CA ARG A 104 2.29 3.65 -3.47
C ARG A 104 2.25 2.19 -3.88
N ILE A 105 1.09 1.58 -3.70
CA ILE A 105 0.91 0.16 -3.98
C ILE A 105 0.45 -0.01 -5.43
N PRO A 106 1.24 -0.66 -6.31
CA PRO A 106 0.83 -0.89 -7.69
C PRO A 106 -0.18 -2.04 -7.76
N ALA A 107 -0.87 -2.14 -8.90
CA ALA A 107 -1.77 -3.25 -9.17
C ALA A 107 -1.07 -4.62 -9.05
N GLY A 108 -1.80 -5.63 -8.57
CA GLY A 108 -1.30 -7.00 -8.36
C GLY A 108 -0.99 -7.33 -6.90
N TRP A 109 -0.79 -6.32 -6.06
CA TRP A 109 -0.47 -6.50 -4.64
C TRP A 109 -1.71 -6.52 -3.74
N THR A 110 -1.69 -7.41 -2.75
CA THR A 110 -2.62 -7.47 -1.62
C THR A 110 -1.93 -6.98 -0.35
N VAL A 111 -2.58 -6.09 0.39
CA VAL A 111 -2.15 -5.71 1.75
C VAL A 111 -2.60 -6.80 2.72
N ALA A 112 -1.74 -7.75 3.04
CA ALA A 112 -2.05 -8.85 3.93
C ALA A 112 -2.02 -8.43 5.41
N HIS A 113 -1.13 -7.50 5.77
CA HIS A 113 -1.05 -6.90 7.09
C HIS A 113 -0.52 -5.47 6.99
N HIS A 114 -1.03 -4.53 7.79
CA HIS A 114 -0.54 -3.15 7.84
C HIS A 114 -0.79 -2.53 9.21
N SER A 115 0.26 -2.41 10.01
CA SER A 115 0.29 -1.67 11.28
C SER A 115 1.41 -0.62 11.31
N LEU A 116 2.27 -0.58 10.27
CA LEU A 116 3.31 0.42 10.07
C LEU A 116 2.75 1.84 10.04
N THR A 117 3.24 2.71 10.93
CA THR A 117 2.92 4.14 11.01
C THR A 117 4.06 5.00 10.44
N ASP A 118 3.84 6.30 10.29
CA ASP A 118 4.87 7.29 9.91
C ASP A 118 5.66 7.84 11.11
N THR A 119 5.49 7.24 12.29
CA THR A 119 6.11 7.62 13.55
C THR A 119 7.64 7.55 13.49
N ASN A 120 8.29 8.65 13.82
CA ASN A 120 9.75 8.70 13.94
C ASN A 120 10.21 8.12 15.30
N PRO A 121 11.07 7.08 15.34
CA PRO A 121 11.55 6.52 16.60
C PRO A 121 12.26 7.54 17.49
N ASP A 122 12.97 8.51 16.90
CA ASP A 122 13.71 9.54 17.67
C ASP A 122 12.79 10.50 18.44
N GLU A 123 11.49 10.53 18.12
CA GLU A 123 10.50 11.43 18.74
C GLU A 123 9.75 10.76 19.89
N LEU A 124 9.98 9.47 20.14
CA LEU A 124 9.30 8.70 21.16
C LEU A 124 10.22 8.31 22.31
N ALA A 125 9.70 8.39 23.53
CA ALA A 125 10.37 7.79 24.67
C ALA A 125 10.36 6.25 24.53
N PRO A 126 11.52 5.59 24.74
CA PRO A 126 11.58 4.15 24.97
C PRO A 126 10.52 3.74 25.99
N ASP A 127 9.83 2.64 25.74
CA ASP A 127 8.76 2.08 26.59
C ASP A 127 7.45 2.89 26.69
N SER A 128 7.32 4.01 25.96
CA SER A 128 6.03 4.68 25.85
C SER A 128 4.98 3.76 25.21
N LYS A 129 3.69 3.98 25.52
CA LYS A 129 2.60 3.20 24.91
C LYS A 129 2.65 3.27 23.38
N ALA A 130 3.02 4.41 22.82
CA ALA A 130 3.18 4.58 21.37
C ALA A 130 4.34 3.71 20.85
N TRP A 131 5.51 3.76 21.51
CA TRP A 131 6.68 2.94 21.17
C TRP A 131 6.35 1.44 21.11
N LEU A 132 5.81 0.91 22.21
CA LEU A 132 5.44 -0.52 22.34
C LEU A 132 4.34 -0.95 21.36
N SER A 133 3.60 0.01 20.81
CA SER A 133 2.52 -0.24 19.87
C SER A 133 3.00 -0.19 18.41
N ASP A 134 3.96 0.68 18.09
CA ASP A 134 4.39 1.00 16.72
C ASP A 134 5.64 0.22 16.27
N PHE A 135 6.50 -0.25 17.19
CA PHE A 135 7.77 -0.92 16.87
C PHE A 135 7.74 -2.42 17.18
N LYS A 136 7.02 -3.18 16.35
CA LYS A 136 6.79 -4.63 16.47
C LYS A 136 7.40 -5.44 15.33
N ARG A 137 7.42 -6.76 15.44
CA ARG A 137 7.93 -7.65 14.39
C ARG A 137 7.02 -7.83 13.17
N ASP A 138 5.75 -7.45 13.24
CA ASP A 138 4.84 -7.59 12.11
C ASP A 138 4.24 -6.22 11.80
N LEU A 139 4.89 -5.45 10.91
CA LEU A 139 4.47 -4.07 10.60
C LEU A 139 3.76 -3.96 9.25
N LEU A 140 4.28 -4.63 8.23
CA LEU A 140 3.69 -4.60 6.88
C LEU A 140 3.94 -5.94 6.19
N LYS A 141 2.89 -6.48 5.56
CA LYS A 141 3.00 -7.62 4.66
C LYS A 141 2.23 -7.31 3.38
N LEU A 142 2.95 -7.20 2.27
CA LEU A 142 2.36 -7.08 0.94
C LEU A 142 2.60 -8.39 0.19
N ARG A 143 1.55 -8.95 -0.41
CA ARG A 143 1.62 -10.21 -1.16
C ARG A 143 1.32 -9.96 -2.62
N HIS A 144 2.13 -10.50 -3.52
CA HIS A 144 1.84 -10.52 -4.96
C HIS A 144 1.71 -11.98 -5.41
N ASP A 145 0.47 -12.47 -5.48
CA ASP A 145 0.21 -13.90 -5.67
C ASP A 145 0.73 -14.45 -7.01
N GLU A 146 0.55 -13.70 -8.09
CA GLU A 146 0.94 -14.14 -9.45
C GLU A 146 2.46 -14.33 -9.58
N GLU A 147 3.24 -13.37 -9.09
CA GLU A 147 4.70 -13.44 -9.04
C GLU A 147 5.23 -14.17 -7.80
N ARG A 148 4.37 -14.66 -6.90
CA ARG A 148 4.75 -15.33 -5.65
C ARG A 148 5.76 -14.54 -4.81
N LEU A 149 5.54 -13.24 -4.70
CA LEU A 149 6.35 -12.33 -3.90
C LEU A 149 5.65 -12.02 -2.57
N LEU A 150 6.45 -11.87 -1.51
CA LEU A 150 6.04 -11.34 -0.22
C LEU A 150 7.04 -10.26 0.18
N LEU A 151 6.57 -9.01 0.29
CA LEU A 151 7.33 -7.94 0.94
C LEU A 151 6.92 -7.91 2.40
N ASP A 152 7.89 -8.12 3.28
CA ASP A 152 7.72 -8.19 4.73
C ASP A 152 8.55 -7.07 5.38
N VAL A 153 7.94 -6.36 6.34
CA VAL A 153 8.61 -5.32 7.12
C VAL A 153 8.36 -5.54 8.59
N GLU A 154 9.44 -5.54 9.35
CA GLU A 154 9.45 -5.68 10.80
C GLU A 154 10.30 -4.61 11.48
N TRP A 155 10.08 -4.35 12.76
CA TRP A 155 11.07 -3.71 13.63
C TRP A 155 11.81 -4.79 14.42
N TYR A 156 13.13 -4.82 14.30
CA TYR A 156 13.96 -5.85 14.90
C TYR A 156 15.17 -5.26 15.66
N PRO A 157 15.45 -5.72 16.89
CA PRO A 157 14.60 -6.58 17.73
C PRO A 157 13.30 -5.87 18.15
N GLU A 158 12.24 -6.64 18.37
CA GLU A 158 10.93 -6.11 18.77
C GLU A 158 11.03 -5.12 19.94
N CYS A 159 10.38 -3.96 19.82
CA CYS A 159 10.33 -2.91 20.83
C CYS A 159 11.70 -2.40 21.32
N SER A 160 12.83 -2.80 20.70
CA SER A 160 14.15 -2.37 21.15
C SER A 160 14.43 -0.96 20.66
N PRO A 161 14.83 -0.01 21.53
CA PRO A 161 15.31 1.32 21.14
C PRO A 161 16.55 1.31 20.24
N ALA A 162 17.32 0.22 20.29
CA ALA A 162 18.45 -0.02 19.40
C ALA A 162 18.07 -0.84 18.16
N GLY A 163 16.78 -1.06 17.93
CA GLY A 163 16.28 -1.78 16.78
C GLY A 163 16.30 -0.93 15.51
N HIS A 164 15.86 -1.55 14.43
CA HIS A 164 15.75 -0.95 13.11
C HIS A 164 14.58 -1.59 12.37
N TYR A 165 14.09 -0.92 11.34
CA TYR A 165 13.25 -1.59 10.36
C TYR A 165 14.09 -2.57 9.56
N ALA A 166 13.60 -3.81 9.43
CA ALA A 166 14.13 -4.80 8.52
C ALA A 166 13.08 -5.05 7.42
N LEU A 167 13.46 -4.84 6.17
CA LEU A 167 12.63 -5.07 4.99
C LEU A 167 13.19 -6.25 4.22
N LYS A 168 12.31 -7.21 3.89
CA LYS A 168 12.67 -8.37 3.07
C LYS A 168 11.69 -8.57 1.94
N LEU A 169 12.20 -8.83 0.73
CA LEU A 169 11.41 -9.34 -0.38
C LEU A 169 11.66 -10.83 -0.55
N ILE A 170 10.65 -11.65 -0.29
CA ILE A 170 10.72 -13.10 -0.36
C ILE A 170 10.04 -13.59 -1.64
N LYS A 171 10.72 -14.44 -2.40
CA LYS A 171 10.18 -15.11 -3.58
C LYS A 171 9.93 -16.58 -3.27
N ASN A 172 8.78 -17.11 -3.67
CA ASN A 172 8.44 -18.53 -3.51
C ASN A 172 8.56 -19.06 -2.06
N GLY A 173 8.45 -18.17 -1.06
CA GLY A 173 8.65 -18.52 0.35
C GLY A 173 10.10 -18.83 0.76
N ASN A 174 11.09 -18.52 -0.07
CA ASN A 174 12.50 -18.76 0.25
C ASN A 174 13.08 -17.66 1.17
N TRP A 175 12.89 -17.84 2.48
CA TRP A 175 13.38 -16.91 3.51
C TRP A 175 14.91 -16.92 3.67
N ASP A 176 15.57 -18.01 3.27
CA ASP A 176 17.02 -18.16 3.41
C ASP A 176 17.80 -17.34 2.37
N SER A 177 17.14 -16.96 1.27
CA SER A 177 17.72 -16.16 0.19
C SER A 177 16.71 -15.12 -0.31
N PRO A 178 16.43 -14.07 0.49
CA PRO A 178 15.57 -12.97 0.06
C PRO A 178 16.14 -12.28 -1.19
N LEU A 179 15.26 -11.77 -2.04
CA LEU A 179 15.63 -10.98 -3.22
C LEU A 179 16.14 -9.59 -2.85
N GLU A 180 15.62 -9.03 -1.75
CA GLU A 180 16.03 -7.75 -1.18
C GLU A 180 16.05 -7.93 0.35
N ASP A 181 17.10 -7.44 1.01
CA ASP A 181 17.26 -7.47 2.47
C ASP A 181 17.93 -6.17 2.92
N MET A 182 17.17 -5.31 3.58
CA MET A 182 17.56 -3.93 3.88
C MET A 182 17.25 -3.59 5.34
N LEU A 183 18.15 -2.85 5.97
CA LEU A 183 17.97 -2.32 7.32
C LEU A 183 18.00 -0.79 7.28
N CYS A 184 17.06 -0.15 7.96
CA CYS A 184 17.02 1.31 8.10
C CYS A 184 16.33 1.73 9.40
N ILE A 185 16.59 2.94 9.89
CA ILE A 185 16.01 3.41 11.16
C ILE A 185 14.88 4.41 10.91
N HIS A 186 14.99 5.22 9.84
CA HIS A 186 14.06 6.32 9.63
C HIS A 186 12.88 5.93 8.72
N PRO A 187 11.63 6.28 9.09
CA PRO A 187 10.45 5.97 8.28
C PRO A 187 10.51 6.49 6.83
N LYS A 188 11.17 7.64 6.61
CA LYS A 188 11.35 8.20 5.25
C LYS A 188 12.25 7.32 4.38
N GLU A 189 13.31 6.76 4.96
CA GLU A 189 14.22 5.83 4.29
C GLU A 189 13.49 4.52 4.00
N LEU A 190 12.78 3.96 4.99
CA LEU A 190 11.94 2.79 4.81
C LEU A 190 10.92 2.98 3.68
N ALA A 191 10.22 4.11 3.66
CA ALA A 191 9.24 4.40 2.62
C ALA A 191 9.89 4.49 1.24
N TYR A 192 11.12 5.00 1.14
CA TYR A 192 11.88 5.00 -0.10
C TYR A 192 12.22 3.58 -0.55
N GLU A 193 12.70 2.73 0.36
CA GLU A 193 13.05 1.33 0.05
C GLU A 193 11.83 0.50 -0.38
N ILE A 194 10.70 0.60 0.33
CA ILE A 194 9.44 -0.05 -0.07
C ILE A 194 9.06 0.38 -1.50
N ASN A 195 9.12 1.69 -1.78
CA ASN A 195 8.79 2.23 -3.10
C ASN A 195 9.76 1.73 -4.19
N ALA A 196 11.06 1.62 -3.89
CA ALA A 196 12.04 1.08 -4.81
C ALA A 196 11.73 -0.38 -5.17
N VAL A 197 11.42 -1.22 -4.17
CA VAL A 197 11.06 -2.63 -4.38
C VAL A 197 9.77 -2.78 -5.20
N LEU A 198 8.72 -2.05 -4.84
CA LEU A 198 7.44 -2.08 -5.57
C LEU A 198 7.60 -1.59 -7.01
N LYS A 199 8.46 -0.59 -7.25
CA LYS A 199 8.80 -0.14 -8.60
C LYS A 199 9.54 -1.22 -9.42
N LYS A 200 10.57 -1.87 -8.85
CA LYS A 200 11.32 -2.95 -9.53
C LYS A 200 10.39 -4.10 -9.95
N THR A 201 9.38 -4.40 -9.14
CA THR A 201 8.32 -5.37 -9.48
C THR A 201 7.52 -4.94 -10.71
N CYS A 202 7.16 -3.65 -10.82
CA CYS A 202 6.48 -3.13 -12.02
C CYS A 202 7.33 -3.17 -13.30
N GLU A 203 8.65 -3.36 -13.15
CA GLU A 203 9.63 -3.52 -14.23
C GLU A 203 9.88 -5.00 -14.58
N HIS A 204 9.13 -5.92 -13.95
CA HIS A 204 9.29 -7.37 -14.05
C HIS A 204 10.71 -7.86 -13.70
N GLN A 205 11.44 -7.13 -12.85
CA GLN A 205 12.82 -7.47 -12.49
C GLN A 205 12.93 -8.73 -11.60
N TYR A 206 11.81 -9.22 -11.07
CA TYR A 206 11.74 -10.41 -10.22
C TYR A 206 10.96 -11.56 -10.87
N VAL A 207 10.65 -11.43 -12.16
CA VAL A 207 10.08 -12.52 -12.96
C VAL A 207 11.23 -13.40 -13.40
N ASP A 208 11.10 -14.71 -13.20
CA ASP A 208 12.08 -15.66 -13.68
C ASP A 208 12.15 -15.55 -15.22
N GLU A 209 13.33 -15.35 -15.79
CA GLU A 209 13.49 -15.43 -17.25
C GLU A 209 13.12 -16.86 -17.68
N THR A 210 12.10 -16.98 -18.54
CA THR A 210 11.48 -18.18 -19.17
C THR A 210 10.27 -18.79 -18.41
N GLY A 211 9.15 -19.12 -19.08
CA GLY A 211 9.02 -19.71 -20.41
C GLY A 211 8.58 -18.79 -21.55
N ALA A 212 9.46 -18.71 -22.55
CA ALA A 212 9.08 -18.55 -23.95
C ALA A 212 8.75 -19.93 -24.54
#